data_AF-A0A537IMX1-F1
#
_entry.id   AF-A0A537IMX1-F1
#
_cell.length_a   1.000
_cell.length_b   1.000
_cell.length_c   1.000
_cell.angle_alpha   90.00
_cell.angle_beta   90.00
_cell.angle_gamma   90.00
#
_symmetry.space_group_name_H-M   'P 1'
#
loop_
_entity.id
_entity.type
_entity.pdbx_description
1 polymer ?
#
loop_
_entity_poly.entity_id
_entity_poly.type
_entity_poly.pdbx_seq_one_letter_code
_entity_poly.pdbx_strand_id
1 'polypeptide(L)'
;MCQRLNPALHTNACTLEIGALIVIRGQDPATITNGTIIIFRPYPATPDYLVVHRVIKVYQPSQSTYNQYTFWTEGDANGVQDGWDQTNGGIPGSQVVGVYQTTIPIPYLGAAILDIRSFMYDDATGQPRTQGILVIVALIVALFAFEVAEPGKKTPPSNVPDQTKPAAILTIA
;
A
#
# COMPACT_ATOMS: atom_id res chain seq x y z
N MET A 1 -2.07 -0.31 15.56
CA MET A 1 -1.72 -0.83 16.90
C MET A 1 -1.46 0.34 17.85
N CYS A 2 -2.50 0.86 18.50
CA CYS A 2 -2.39 2.00 19.41
C CYS A 2 -2.71 1.58 20.85
N GLN A 3 -1.83 1.86 21.81
CA GLN A 3 -1.80 1.20 23.13
C GLN A 3 -2.91 1.62 24.10
N ARG A 4 -3.90 2.40 23.62
CA ARG A 4 -4.96 3.04 24.40
C ARG A 4 -5.80 2.09 25.28
N LEU A 5 -5.86 0.79 24.96
CA LEU A 5 -6.67 -0.18 25.72
C LEU A 5 -5.87 -1.34 26.34
N ASN A 6 -4.55 -1.44 26.11
CA ASN A 6 -3.74 -2.51 26.71
C ASN A 6 -3.11 -2.03 28.03
N PRO A 7 -3.59 -2.49 29.21
CA PRO A 7 -3.15 -1.95 30.50
C PRO A 7 -1.70 -2.29 30.87
N ALA A 8 -1.09 -3.29 30.21
CA ALA A 8 0.27 -3.72 30.49
C ALA A 8 1.35 -2.87 29.79
N LEU A 9 0.96 -2.04 28.81
CA LEU A 9 1.91 -1.24 28.01
C LEU A 9 2.07 0.21 28.53
N HIS A 10 1.21 0.65 29.46
CA HIS A 10 1.33 1.89 30.23
C HIS A 10 1.54 3.21 29.44
N THR A 11 1.16 3.27 28.17
CA THR A 11 1.15 4.52 27.39
C THR A 11 -0.01 4.58 26.39
N ASN A 12 -0.37 5.79 25.99
CA ASN A 12 -1.39 6.05 24.95
C ASN A 12 -0.77 6.14 23.54
N ALA A 13 0.56 6.02 23.41
CA ALA A 13 1.26 6.09 22.15
C ALA A 13 0.88 4.92 21.21
N CYS A 14 0.97 5.16 19.90
CA CYS A 14 0.85 4.10 18.92
C CYS A 14 2.20 3.39 18.72
N THR A 15 2.21 2.06 18.80
CA THR A 15 3.38 1.28 18.35
C THR A 15 3.43 1.22 16.83
N LEU A 16 2.27 1.06 16.19
CA LEU A 16 2.11 1.21 14.74
C LEU A 16 0.85 2.03 14.47
N GLU A 17 1.02 3.18 13.82
CA GLU A 17 -0.06 4.06 13.37
C GLU A 17 -0.71 3.53 12.08
N ILE A 18 -1.89 4.06 11.74
CA ILE A 18 -2.52 3.77 10.44
C ILE A 18 -1.67 4.42 9.34
N GLY A 19 -1.35 3.65 8.30
CA GLY A 19 -0.41 4.10 7.25
C GLY A 19 1.07 3.97 7.61
N ALA A 20 1.43 3.34 8.74
CA ALA A 20 2.81 2.99 9.03
C ALA A 20 3.35 1.95 8.02
N LEU A 21 4.47 2.26 7.36
CA LEU A 21 5.18 1.31 6.48
C LEU A 21 6.16 0.49 7.30
N ILE A 22 5.95 -0.83 7.39
CA ILE A 22 6.76 -1.70 8.25
C ILE A 22 7.70 -2.61 7.45
N VAL A 23 8.91 -2.80 7.98
CA VAL A 23 9.86 -3.81 7.53
C VAL A 23 9.68 -5.05 8.39
N ILE A 24 9.48 -6.20 7.75
CA ILE A 24 9.33 -7.50 8.41
C ILE A 24 10.43 -8.45 7.93
N ARG A 25 10.80 -9.42 8.77
CA ARG A 25 11.77 -10.47 8.41
C ARG A 25 11.22 -11.84 8.83
N GLY A 26 11.36 -12.85 7.98
CA GLY A 26 11.16 -14.25 8.40
C GLY A 26 12.17 -14.62 9.49
N GLN A 27 11.69 -15.19 10.59
CA GLN A 27 12.53 -15.69 11.69
C GLN A 27 12.10 -17.13 12.01
N ASP A 28 13.01 -17.89 12.62
CA ASP A 28 12.67 -19.21 13.17
C ASP A 28 11.62 -19.02 14.28
N PRO A 29 10.47 -19.73 14.25
CA PRO A 29 9.50 -19.69 15.34
C PRO A 29 10.10 -19.95 16.73
N ALA A 30 11.21 -20.68 16.84
CA ALA A 30 11.91 -20.91 18.10
C ALA A 30 12.55 -19.65 18.71
N THR A 31 12.80 -18.60 17.92
CA THR A 31 13.39 -17.33 18.42
C THR A 31 12.34 -16.28 18.77
N ILE A 32 11.05 -16.54 18.52
CA ILE A 32 9.96 -15.61 18.80
C ILE A 32 9.58 -15.70 20.28
N THR A 33 9.54 -14.55 20.96
CA THR A 33 9.32 -14.45 22.42
C THR A 33 8.16 -13.51 22.76
N ASN A 34 7.66 -13.60 24.01
CA ASN A 34 6.65 -12.67 24.53
C ASN A 34 7.10 -11.21 24.35
N GLY A 35 6.20 -10.35 23.89
CA GLY A 35 6.45 -8.95 23.54
C GLY A 35 6.81 -8.71 22.07
N THR A 36 7.19 -9.75 21.32
CA THR A 36 7.53 -9.66 19.89
C THR A 36 6.28 -9.35 19.05
N ILE A 37 6.39 -8.47 18.06
CA ILE A 37 5.30 -8.16 17.13
C ILE A 37 5.45 -9.03 15.88
N ILE A 38 4.41 -9.79 15.57
CA ILE A 38 4.41 -10.75 14.47
C ILE A 38 3.29 -10.45 13.48
N ILE A 39 3.57 -10.79 12.22
CA ILE A 39 2.66 -10.69 11.09
C ILE A 39 2.29 -12.12 10.69
N PHE A 40 1.00 -12.44 10.62
CA PHE A 40 0.52 -13.80 10.39
C PHE A 40 -0.79 -13.84 9.59
N ARG A 41 -1.11 -15.04 9.08
CA ARG A 41 -2.36 -15.38 8.40
C ARG A 41 -3.24 -16.23 9.33
N PRO A 42 -4.19 -15.64 10.09
CA PRO A 42 -5.03 -16.41 11.01
C PRO A 42 -5.99 -17.36 10.28
N TYR A 43 -6.30 -17.09 9.01
CA TYR A 43 -7.28 -17.85 8.23
C TYR A 43 -6.61 -18.47 6.98
N PRO A 44 -6.32 -19.78 6.96
CA PRO A 44 -5.73 -20.43 5.78
C PRO A 44 -6.56 -20.29 4.49
N ALA A 45 -7.89 -20.13 4.62
CA ALA A 45 -8.81 -19.93 3.50
C ALA A 45 -8.74 -18.52 2.88
N THR A 46 -8.18 -17.53 3.57
CA THR A 46 -8.03 -16.15 3.09
C THR A 46 -6.58 -15.68 3.25
N PRO A 47 -5.64 -16.19 2.41
CA PRO A 47 -4.20 -16.01 2.61
C PRO A 47 -3.70 -14.56 2.51
N ASP A 48 -4.51 -13.66 1.93
CA ASP A 48 -4.24 -12.22 1.84
C ASP A 48 -4.69 -11.45 3.10
N TYR A 49 -5.44 -12.08 4.00
CA TYR A 49 -5.82 -11.49 5.28
C TYR A 49 -4.65 -11.60 6.27
N LEU A 50 -3.89 -10.51 6.37
CA LEU A 50 -2.75 -10.38 7.28
C LEU A 50 -3.12 -9.62 8.54
N VAL A 51 -2.64 -10.12 9.68
CA VAL A 51 -2.82 -9.51 11.00
C VAL A 51 -1.45 -9.20 11.61
N VAL A 52 -1.34 -8.06 12.30
CA VAL A 52 -0.11 -7.57 12.95
C VAL A 52 -0.37 -7.37 14.45
N HIS A 53 -0.10 -8.39 15.27
CA HIS A 53 -0.36 -8.38 16.72
C HIS A 53 0.91 -8.69 17.52
N ARG A 54 0.90 -8.40 18.83
CA ARG A 54 2.00 -8.70 19.75
C ARG A 54 1.81 -10.09 20.36
N VAL A 55 2.88 -10.88 20.47
CA VAL A 55 2.87 -12.17 21.18
C VAL A 55 2.77 -11.90 22.68
N ILE A 56 1.77 -12.46 23.35
CA ILE A 56 1.64 -12.39 24.81
C ILE A 56 2.03 -13.70 25.50
N LYS A 57 1.99 -14.83 24.76
CA LYS A 57 2.35 -16.16 25.28
C LYS A 57 2.80 -17.08 24.15
N VAL A 58 3.87 -17.84 24.40
CA VAL A 58 4.41 -18.87 23.50
C VAL A 58 4.14 -20.25 24.08
N TYR A 59 3.65 -21.18 23.26
CA TYR A 59 3.68 -22.61 23.52
C TYR A 59 4.77 -23.29 22.70
N GLN A 60 5.50 -24.19 23.36
CA GLN A 60 6.46 -25.10 22.73
C GLN A 60 5.74 -26.15 21.86
N PRO A 61 6.42 -26.79 20.89
CA PRO A 61 5.85 -27.86 20.08
C PRO A 61 5.14 -28.96 20.89
N SER A 62 5.75 -29.40 21.99
CA SER A 62 5.21 -30.41 22.91
C SER A 62 3.96 -29.99 23.70
N GLN A 63 3.65 -28.69 23.72
CA GLN A 63 2.47 -28.11 24.38
C GLN A 63 1.37 -27.75 23.38
N SER A 64 1.66 -27.81 22.07
CA SER A 64 0.76 -27.39 21.00
C SER A 64 0.07 -28.58 20.35
N THR A 65 -1.24 -28.44 20.11
CA THR A 65 -2.03 -29.36 19.26
C THR A 65 -1.52 -29.46 17.82
N TYR A 66 -0.66 -28.54 17.39
CA TYR A 66 -0.07 -28.51 16.05
C TYR A 66 1.34 -29.13 15.99
N ASN A 67 1.90 -29.59 17.11
CA ASN A 67 3.29 -30.08 17.23
C ASN A 67 4.34 -29.09 16.68
N GLN A 68 4.09 -27.79 16.86
CA GLN A 68 4.98 -26.69 16.48
C GLN A 68 4.82 -25.52 17.46
N TYR A 69 5.75 -24.58 17.44
CA TYR A 69 5.60 -23.33 18.19
C TYR A 69 4.25 -22.68 17.88
N THR A 70 3.57 -22.19 18.91
CA THR A 70 2.23 -21.59 18.76
C THR A 70 2.13 -20.34 19.62
N PHE A 71 1.63 -19.27 19.02
CA PHE A 71 1.68 -17.91 19.55
C PHE A 71 0.28 -17.42 19.87
N TRP A 72 0.05 -17.13 21.14
CA TRP A 72 -1.13 -16.41 21.59
C TRP A 72 -0.81 -14.92 21.49
N THR A 73 -1.66 -14.18 20.78
CA THR A 73 -1.40 -12.79 20.39
C THR A 73 -2.47 -11.84 20.90
N GLU A 74 -2.10 -10.58 21.05
CA GLU A 74 -2.98 -9.49 21.43
C GLU A 74 -2.63 -8.27 20.58
N GLY A 75 -3.64 -7.61 20.01
CA GLY A 75 -3.45 -6.31 19.37
C GLY A 75 -3.21 -5.27 20.45
N ASP A 76 -2.20 -4.42 20.33
CA ASP A 76 -1.94 -3.35 21.31
C ASP A 76 -3.16 -2.42 21.58
N ALA A 77 -4.13 -2.38 20.64
CA ALA A 77 -5.39 -1.65 20.79
C ALA A 77 -6.53 -2.44 21.46
N ASN A 78 -6.25 -3.66 21.90
CA ASN A 78 -7.17 -4.53 22.60
C ASN A 78 -6.78 -4.55 24.09
N GLY A 79 -7.75 -4.85 24.97
CA GLY A 79 -7.53 -5.01 26.41
C GLY A 79 -7.71 -6.46 26.89
N VAL A 80 -7.84 -7.39 25.94
CA VAL A 80 -7.94 -8.84 26.12
C VAL A 80 -7.25 -9.51 24.94
N GLN A 81 -6.69 -10.68 25.18
CA GLN A 81 -6.13 -11.55 24.15
C GLN A 81 -7.10 -11.79 22.99
N ASP A 82 -6.56 -11.82 21.77
CA ASP A 82 -7.29 -12.25 20.58
C ASP A 82 -7.35 -13.79 20.50
N GLY A 83 -8.57 -14.32 20.39
CA GLY A 83 -8.83 -15.71 20.08
C GLY A 83 -9.04 -15.90 18.58
N TRP A 84 -8.18 -16.71 17.95
CA TRP A 84 -8.27 -17.01 16.51
C TRP A 84 -9.05 -18.30 16.24
N ASP A 85 -9.43 -18.54 14.98
CA ASP A 85 -10.17 -19.73 14.50
C ASP A 85 -9.27 -20.98 14.43
N GLN A 86 -8.57 -21.24 15.54
CA GLN A 86 -7.63 -22.32 15.74
C GLN A 86 -8.03 -23.13 16.98
N THR A 87 -7.75 -24.42 16.95
CA THR A 87 -7.75 -25.25 18.16
C THR A 87 -6.79 -24.63 19.17
N ASN A 88 -7.32 -24.22 20.32
CA ASN A 88 -6.63 -23.43 21.36
C ASN A 88 -6.30 -21.97 20.97
N GLY A 89 -7.00 -21.36 20.00
CA GLY A 89 -7.03 -19.91 19.77
C GLY A 89 -5.71 -19.21 19.43
N GLY A 90 -4.63 -19.97 19.16
CA GLY A 90 -3.29 -19.46 18.93
C GLY A 90 -2.75 -19.76 17.54
N ILE A 91 -1.89 -18.87 17.05
CA ILE A 91 -1.29 -18.91 15.71
C ILE A 91 -0.13 -19.91 15.67
N PRO A 92 -0.18 -21.00 14.88
CA PRO A 92 0.95 -21.91 14.71
C PRO A 92 2.08 -21.23 13.92
N GLY A 93 3.34 -21.61 14.17
CA GLY A 93 4.51 -21.03 13.51
C GLY A 93 4.46 -21.02 11.98
N SER A 94 3.85 -22.04 11.37
CA SER A 94 3.61 -22.14 9.93
C SER A 94 2.68 -21.07 9.35
N GLN A 95 1.92 -20.35 10.18
CA GLN A 95 1.08 -19.21 9.76
C GLN A 95 1.78 -17.85 9.93
N VAL A 96 2.95 -17.81 10.58
CA VAL A 96 3.74 -16.57 10.74
C VAL A 96 4.42 -16.22 9.42
N VAL A 97 4.17 -15.00 8.94
CA VAL A 97 4.77 -14.42 7.72
C VAL A 97 6.10 -13.75 8.04
N GLY A 98 6.20 -13.11 9.20
CA GLY A 98 7.44 -12.49 9.66
C GLY A 98 7.31 -11.75 10.98
N VAL A 99 8.46 -11.33 11.49
CA VAL A 99 8.61 -10.53 12.70
C VAL A 99 8.89 -9.08 12.33
N TYR A 100 8.20 -8.14 12.96
CA TYR A 100 8.45 -6.71 12.81
C TYR A 100 9.90 -6.35 13.16
N GLN A 101 10.56 -5.55 12.32
CA GLN A 101 11.93 -5.08 12.54
C GLN A 101 11.96 -3.58 12.82
N THR A 102 11.32 -2.77 11.98
CA THR A 102 11.28 -1.32 12.09
C THR A 102 10.16 -0.72 11.23
N THR A 103 9.84 0.55 11.46
CA THR A 103 8.97 1.36 10.60
C THR A 103 9.83 2.24 9.70
N ILE A 104 9.50 2.33 8.42
CA ILE A 104 10.17 3.22 7.47
C ILE A 104 9.60 4.64 7.66
N PRO A 105 10.40 5.63 8.10
CA PRO A 105 9.92 6.96 8.43
C PRO A 105 9.78 7.82 7.16
N ILE A 106 8.85 7.47 6.27
CA ILE A 106 8.44 8.32 5.16
C ILE A 106 7.11 8.98 5.56
N PRO A 107 7.10 10.28 5.91
CA PRO A 107 5.89 10.96 6.35
C PRO A 107 4.78 10.84 5.31
N TYR A 108 3.58 10.53 5.78
CA TYR A 108 2.34 10.44 5.00
C TYR A 108 2.30 9.42 3.86
N LEU A 109 3.38 8.72 3.48
CA LEU A 109 3.35 7.85 2.29
C LEU A 109 2.31 6.72 2.41
N GLY A 110 2.28 5.98 3.52
CA GLY A 110 1.28 4.94 3.71
C GLY A 110 -0.14 5.49 3.92
N ALA A 111 -0.29 6.70 4.47
CA ALA A 111 -1.59 7.38 4.54
C ALA A 111 -2.08 7.77 3.14
N ALA A 112 -1.24 8.39 2.32
CA ALA A 112 -1.54 8.72 0.93
C ALA A 112 -1.86 7.48 0.07
N ILE A 113 -1.18 6.35 0.30
CA ILE A 113 -1.52 5.07 -0.34
C ILE A 113 -2.92 4.59 0.07
N LEU A 114 -3.30 4.75 1.34
CA LEU A 114 -4.65 4.41 1.82
C LEU A 114 -5.72 5.37 1.27
N ASP A 115 -5.44 6.68 1.22
CA ASP A 115 -6.34 7.68 0.65
C ASP A 115 -6.56 7.44 -0.85
N ILE A 116 -5.49 7.17 -1.61
CA ILE A 116 -5.58 6.76 -3.01
C ILE A 116 -6.38 5.47 -3.14
N ARG A 117 -6.13 4.46 -2.29
CA ARG A 117 -6.89 3.20 -2.33
C ARG A 117 -8.39 3.45 -2.10
N SER A 118 -8.77 4.20 -1.07
CA SER A 118 -10.19 4.46 -0.75
C SER A 118 -10.85 5.41 -1.76
N PHE A 119 -10.10 6.27 -2.45
CA PHE A 119 -10.60 7.00 -3.62
C PHE A 119 -10.86 6.06 -4.82
N MET A 120 -9.96 5.11 -5.06
CA MET A 120 -9.99 4.23 -6.22
C MET A 120 -10.95 3.04 -6.08
N TYR A 121 -11.12 2.51 -4.87
CA TYR A 121 -11.86 1.27 -4.59
C TYR A 121 -12.85 1.42 -3.43
N ASP A 122 -13.91 0.63 -3.46
CA ASP A 122 -14.84 0.46 -2.35
C ASP A 122 -14.26 -0.56 -1.36
N ASP A 123 -14.10 -0.17 -0.09
CA ASP A 123 -13.39 -0.97 0.91
C ASP A 123 -14.21 -2.17 1.43
N ALA A 124 -15.53 -2.22 1.17
CA ALA A 124 -16.41 -3.32 1.57
C ALA A 124 -16.54 -4.40 0.48
N THR A 125 -16.47 -4.02 -0.79
CA THR A 125 -16.70 -4.90 -1.95
C THR A 125 -15.45 -5.15 -2.80
N GLY A 126 -14.38 -4.37 -2.58
CA GLY A 126 -13.15 -4.41 -3.38
C GLY A 126 -13.32 -3.91 -4.82
N GLN A 127 -14.50 -3.42 -5.20
CA GLN A 127 -14.78 -2.97 -6.56
C GLN A 127 -14.24 -1.55 -6.83
N PRO A 128 -13.80 -1.23 -8.06
CA PRO A 128 -13.38 0.14 -8.38
C PRO A 128 -14.54 1.13 -8.25
N ARG A 129 -14.30 2.29 -7.64
CA ARG A 129 -15.29 3.37 -7.58
C ARG A 129 -15.39 4.08 -8.91
N THR A 130 -16.58 4.55 -9.28
CA THR A 130 -16.82 5.34 -10.50
C THR A 130 -15.89 6.56 -10.58
N GLN A 131 -15.61 7.22 -9.45
CA GLN A 131 -14.68 8.36 -9.39
C GLN A 131 -13.24 7.96 -9.76
N GLY A 132 -12.75 6.83 -9.23
CA GLY A 132 -11.43 6.29 -9.58
C GLY A 132 -11.33 5.88 -11.05
N ILE A 133 -12.37 5.22 -11.59
CA ILE A 133 -12.46 4.88 -13.02
C ILE A 133 -12.38 6.14 -13.88
N LEU A 134 -13.14 7.19 -13.56
CA LEU A 134 -13.14 8.44 -14.32
C LEU A 134 -11.77 9.13 -14.31
N VAL A 135 -11.04 9.09 -13.19
CA VAL A 135 -9.66 9.61 -13.13
C VAL A 135 -8.70 8.79 -13.98
N ILE A 136 -8.77 7.45 -13.96
CA ILE A 136 -7.97 6.61 -14.88
C ILE A 136 -8.26 6.96 -16.33
N VAL A 137 -9.55 7.04 -16.71
CA VAL A 137 -9.94 7.36 -18.09
C VAL A 137 -9.45 8.75 -18.50
N ALA A 138 -9.56 9.75 -17.63
CA ALA A 138 -9.06 11.10 -17.89
C ALA A 138 -7.53 11.13 -18.06
N LEU A 139 -6.77 10.38 -17.24
CA LEU A 139 -5.32 10.25 -17.36
C LEU A 139 -4.90 9.56 -18.66
N ILE A 140 -5.60 8.49 -19.05
CA ILE A 140 -5.36 7.79 -20.33
C ILE A 140 -5.63 8.74 -21.51
N VAL A 141 -6.76 9.45 -21.51
CA VAL A 141 -7.09 10.44 -22.56
C VAL A 141 -6.05 11.56 -22.59
N ALA A 142 -5.58 12.04 -21.44
CA ALA A 142 -4.51 13.05 -21.38
C ALA A 142 -3.19 12.53 -21.97
N LEU A 143 -2.77 11.30 -21.66
CA LEU A 143 -1.57 10.69 -22.24
C LEU A 143 -1.65 10.60 -23.77
N PHE A 144 -2.78 10.12 -24.32
CA PHE A 144 -3.00 10.12 -25.76
C PHE A 144 -3.07 11.53 -26.37
N ALA A 145 -3.63 12.50 -25.65
CA ALA A 145 -3.65 13.88 -26.08
C ALA A 145 -2.23 14.48 -26.15
N PHE A 146 -1.35 14.16 -25.21
CA PHE A 146 0.07 14.58 -25.26
C PHE A 146 0.83 13.93 -26.42
N GLU A 147 0.66 12.61 -26.64
CA GLU A 147 1.28 11.89 -27.77
C GLU A 147 0.85 12.49 -29.13
N VAL A 148 -0.44 12.78 -29.30
CA VAL A 148 -0.97 13.41 -30.53
C VAL A 148 -0.60 14.90 -30.62
N ALA A 149 -0.32 15.56 -29.49
CA ALA A 149 0.06 16.96 -29.40
C ALA A 149 1.57 17.22 -29.46
N GLU A 150 2.36 16.32 -30.06
CA GLU A 150 3.67 16.66 -30.65
C GLU A 150 3.60 16.92 -32.18
N PRO A 151 2.87 17.94 -32.69
CA PRO A 151 3.08 18.38 -34.06
C PRO A 151 4.42 19.09 -34.11
N GLY A 152 5.41 18.48 -34.78
CA GLY A 152 6.75 19.04 -34.93
C GLY A 152 6.71 20.51 -35.36
N LYS A 153 7.55 21.34 -34.73
CA LYS A 153 7.60 22.81 -34.86
C LYS A 153 7.44 23.28 -36.31
N LYS A 154 6.21 23.66 -36.70
CA LYS A 154 5.94 24.29 -38.00
C LYS A 154 6.29 25.78 -37.90
N THR A 155 7.47 26.13 -38.40
CA THR A 155 7.87 27.52 -38.66
C THR A 155 6.81 28.19 -39.56
N PRO A 156 6.36 29.42 -39.27
CA PRO A 156 5.39 30.11 -40.12
C PRO A 156 5.91 30.30 -41.55
N PRO A 157 5.04 30.27 -42.58
CA PRO A 157 5.45 30.55 -43.94
C PRO A 157 5.88 32.03 -44.07
N SER A 158 7.05 32.25 -44.65
CA SER A 158 7.57 33.60 -44.89
C SER A 158 6.82 34.25 -46.04
N ASN A 159 5.90 35.16 -45.73
CA ASN A 159 5.22 36.00 -46.72
C ASN A 159 6.18 37.09 -47.22
N VAL A 160 7.02 36.77 -48.20
CA VAL A 160 7.74 37.74 -49.02
C VAL A 160 7.09 37.78 -50.42
N PRO A 161 6.46 38.89 -50.82
CA PRO A 161 5.88 39.02 -52.15
C PRO A 161 6.97 39.03 -53.23
N ASP A 162 6.75 38.26 -54.30
CA ASP A 162 7.58 38.26 -55.51
C ASP A 162 7.42 39.58 -56.28
N GLN A 163 8.51 40.31 -56.50
CA GLN A 163 8.51 41.52 -57.33
C GLN A 163 8.81 41.16 -58.79
N THR A 164 7.77 40.79 -59.53
CA THR A 164 7.86 40.66 -60.98
C THR A 164 7.92 42.04 -61.65
N LYS A 165 8.92 42.25 -62.52
CA LYS A 165 9.14 43.50 -63.28
C LYS A 165 7.91 43.92 -64.12
N PRO A 166 7.63 45.23 -64.26
CA PRO A 166 6.88 45.73 -65.40
C PRO A 166 7.79 45.86 -66.64
N ALA A 167 7.27 45.50 -67.81
CA ALA A 167 7.89 45.72 -69.10
C ALA A 167 7.10 46.76 -69.91
N ALA A 168 7.79 47.63 -70.65
CA ALA A 168 7.20 48.46 -71.69
C ALA A 168 8.23 48.78 -72.79
N ILE A 169 7.88 48.50 -74.05
CA ILE A 169 8.58 48.94 -75.25
C ILE A 169 7.59 49.79 -76.05
N LEU A 170 7.97 50.99 -76.50
CA LEU A 170 7.38 51.62 -77.69
C LEU A 170 8.24 52.75 -78.29
N THR A 171 8.29 52.82 -79.64
CA THR A 171 8.87 53.89 -80.49
C THR A 171 7.74 54.71 -81.16
N ILE A 172 7.92 55.72 -82.04
CA ILE A 172 9.03 56.14 -82.93
C ILE A 172 9.02 57.67 -83.07
N ALA A 173 10.20 58.33 -83.12
CA ALA A 173 10.44 59.58 -83.84
C ALA A 173 11.94 59.82 -84.06
#